data_AF-A0A966STM6-F1
#
_entry.id   AF-A0A966STM6-F1
#
_cell.length_a   1.000
_cell.length_b   1.000
_cell.length_c   1.000
_cell.angle_alpha   90.00
_cell.angle_beta   90.00
_cell.angle_gamma   90.00
#
_symmetry.space_group_name_H-M   'P 1'
#
loop_
_entity.id
_entity.type
_entity.pdbx_description
1 polymer ?
#
loop_
_entity_poly.entity_id
_entity_poly.type
_entity_poly.pdbx_seq_one_letter_code
_entity_poly.pdbx_strand_id
1 'polypeptide(L)' 'MTTTTKPLSPTQARIMELAARGLRDKEIADTLNMSFSAVRRHWERAFEKLGC' A
#
# COMPACT_ATOMS: atom_id res chain seq x y z
N MET A 1 2.38 -1.20 -25.13
CA MET A 1 1.89 -0.49 -23.93
C MET A 1 3.08 -0.34 -23.00
N THR A 2 3.59 0.87 -22.79
CA THR A 2 4.80 1.11 -21.98
C THR A 2 4.42 1.37 -20.53
N THR A 3 4.30 0.32 -19.72
CA THR A 3 4.14 0.48 -18.26
C THR A 3 5.51 0.79 -17.65
N THR A 4 5.77 2.07 -17.40
CA THR A 4 6.95 2.52 -16.65
C THR A 4 6.75 2.11 -15.18
N THR A 5 7.29 0.96 -14.78
CA THR A 5 7.18 0.38 -13.43
C THR A 5 7.92 1.26 -12.41
N LYS A 6 7.25 2.28 -11.88
CA LYS A 6 7.83 3.14 -10.84
C LYS A 6 7.89 2.35 -9.52
N PRO A 7 9.02 2.34 -8.80
CA PRO A 7 9.14 1.57 -7.58
C PRO A 7 8.15 2.03 -6.50
N LEU A 8 7.71 1.08 -5.68
CA LEU A 8 6.90 1.35 -4.49
C LEU A 8 7.68 2.21 -3.50
N SER A 9 7.00 3.10 -2.78
CA SER A 9 7.63 3.77 -1.64
C SER A 9 7.81 2.77 -0.49
N PRO A 10 8.73 3.03 0.46
CA PRO A 10 8.91 2.17 1.64
C PRO A 10 7.60 1.92 2.40
N THR A 11 6.74 2.95 2.51
CA THR A 11 5.42 2.83 3.14
C THR A 11 4.48 1.91 2.35
N GLN A 12 4.45 2.02 1.02
CA GLN A 12 3.60 1.16 0.19
C GLN A 12 4.02 -0.30 0.28
N ALA A 13 5.33 -0.56 0.20
CA ALA A 13 5.88 -1.89 0.39
C ALA A 13 5.52 -2.44 1.77
N ARG A 14 5.63 -1.62 2.83
CA ARG A 14 5.31 -2.04 4.18
C ARG A 14 3.83 -2.38 4.38
N ILE A 15 2.93 -1.60 3.78
CA ILE A 15 1.49 -1.88 3.79
C ILE A 15 1.22 -3.23 3.10
N MET A 16 1.84 -3.48 1.95
CA MET A 16 1.71 -4.75 1.23
C MET A 16 2.26 -5.94 2.03
N GLU A 17 3.41 -5.78 2.70
CA GLU A 17 3.96 -6.84 3.57
C GLU A 17 3.00 -7.21 4.71
N LEU A 18 2.37 -6.23 5.35
CA LEU A 18 1.42 -6.46 6.43
C LEU A 18 0.13 -7.11 5.92
N ALA A 19 -0.36 -6.68 4.75
CA ALA A 19 -1.50 -7.29 4.10
C ALA A 19 -1.23 -8.75 3.69
N ALA A 20 -0.03 -9.04 3.18
CA ALA A 20 0.40 -10.40 2.85
C ALA A 20 0.46 -11.31 4.10
N ARG A 21 0.61 -10.74 5.29
CA ARG A 21 0.52 -11.45 6.58
C ARG A 21 -0.92 -11.60 7.09
N GLY A 22 -1.92 -11.12 6.34
CA GLY A 22 -3.34 -11.25 6.66
C GLY A 22 -3.93 -10.08 7.46
N LEU A 23 -3.19 -9.00 7.68
CA LEU A 23 -3.74 -7.83 8.36
C LEU A 23 -4.71 -7.07 7.43
N ARG A 24 -5.82 -6.60 7.99
CA ARG A 24 -6.76 -5.73 7.29
C ARG A 24 -6.30 -4.27 7.38
N ASP A 25 -6.77 -3.44 6.47
CA ASP A 25 -6.42 -2.01 6.40
C ASP A 25 -6.53 -1.25 7.74
N LYS A 26 -7.51 -1.57 8.60
CA LYS A 26 -7.63 -0.98 9.94
C LYS A 26 -6.51 -1.41 10.88
N GLU A 27 -6.13 -2.68 10.84
CA GLU A 27 -5.03 -3.25 11.63
C GLU A 27 -3.69 -2.71 11.12
N ILE A 28 -3.55 -2.53 9.80
CA ILE A 28 -2.39 -1.88 9.17
C ILE A 28 -2.29 -0.41 9.60
N ALA A 29 -3.40 0.32 9.60
CA ALA A 29 -3.45 1.71 10.03
C ALA A 29 -2.98 1.87 11.48
N ASP A 30 -3.48 1.02 12.37
CA ASP A 30 -3.04 0.96 13.78
C ASP A 30 -1.55 0.61 13.89
N THR A 31 -1.11 -0.45 13.21
CA THR A 31 0.29 -0.93 13.22
C THR A 31 1.27 0.14 12.72
N LEU A 32 0.89 0.95 11.74
CA LEU A 32 1.74 1.99 11.15
C LEU A 32 1.53 3.37 11.76
N ASN A 33 0.67 3.50 12.77
CA ASN A 33 0.23 4.77 13.35
C ASN A 33 -0.23 5.78 12.27
N MET A 34 -1.05 5.30 11.35
CA MET A 34 -1.61 6.07 10.23
C MET A 34 -3.13 6.11 10.31
N SER A 35 -3.73 7.08 9.64
CA SER A 35 -5.18 7.05 9.43
C SER A 35 -5.56 5.98 8.41
N PHE A 36 -6.74 5.39 8.58
CA PHE A 36 -7.31 4.43 7.62
C PHE A 36 -7.36 5.00 6.19
N SER A 37 -7.69 6.29 6.05
CA SER A 37 -7.71 6.98 4.76
C SER A 37 -6.32 7.10 4.12
N ALA A 38 -5.26 7.26 4.93
CA ALA A 38 -3.90 7.28 4.41
C ALA A 38 -3.50 5.91 3.86
N VAL A 39 -3.84 4.82 4.55
CA VAL A 39 -3.60 3.44 4.07
C VAL A 39 -4.28 3.21 2.73
N ARG A 40 -5.57 3.59 2.59
CA ARG A 40 -6.29 3.51 1.32
C ARG A 40 -5.63 4.29 0.19
N ARG A 41 -5.18 5.52 0.45
CA ARG A 41 -4.48 6.34 -0.55
C ARG A 41 -3.14 5.70 -0.96
N HIS A 42 -2.45 5.04 -0.04
CA HIS A 42 -1.23 4.30 -0.37
C HIS A 42 -1.50 3.10 -1.26
N TRP A 43 -2.61 2.38 -1.03
CA TRP A 43 -3.08 1.30 -1.91
C TRP A 43 -3.38 1.79 -3.31
N GLU A 44 -4.21 2.82 -3.47
CA GLU A 44 -4.54 3.41 -4.78
C GLU A 44 -3.28 3.73 -5.59
N ARG A 45 -2.32 4.41 -4.95
CA ARG A 45 -1.03 4.75 -5.55
C ARG A 45 -0.11 3.56 -5.79
N ALA A 46 -0.31 2.44 -5.09
CA ALA A 46 0.47 1.23 -5.29
C ALA A 46 -0.10 0.44 -6.48
N PHE A 47 -1.43 0.33 -6.57
CA PHE A 47 -2.15 -0.25 -7.70
C PHE A 47 -1.86 0.51 -9.00
N GLU A 48 -1.90 1.85 -8.99
CA GLU A 48 -1.54 2.69 -10.14
C GLU A 48 -0.12 2.37 -10.66
N LYS A 49 0.83 2.12 -9.77
CA LYS A 49 2.22 1.79 -10.15
C LYS A 49 2.39 0.37 -10.67
N LEU A 50 1.57 -0.57 -10.19
CA LEU A 50 1.61 -1.98 -10.59
C LEU A 50 0.78 -2.26 -11.84
N GLY A 51 -0.11 -1.33 -12.22
CA GLY A 51 -0.95 -1.44 -13.41
C GLY A 51 -2.11 -2.43 -13.24
N CYS A 52 -2.59 -2.62 -12.01
CA CYS A 52 -3.73 -3.47 -11.68
C CYS A 52 -4.85 -2.69 -10.98
#